data_AF-A0A929UQ71-F1
#
_entry.id   AF-A0A929UQ71-F1
#
_cell.length_a   1.000
_cell.length_b   1.000
_cell.length_c   1.000
_cell.angle_alpha   90.00
_cell.angle_beta   90.00
_cell.angle_gamma   90.00
#
_symmetry.space_group_name_H-M   'P 1'
#
loop_
_entity.id
_entity.type
_entity.pdbx_description
1 polymer ?
#
loop_
_entity_poly.entity_id
_entity_poly.type
_entity_poly.pdbx_seq_one_letter_code
_entity_poly.pdbx_strand_id
1 'polypeptide(L)'
;MKRTKSWVALILLLAALLGLGYIAWFGIGKTKDGSVHSINLGLDLAGGVSITYQVVGDKNPSAEDMSDTVYKLQQRVSQYSTEAQVYKEGSNRISIEIPGVNDADKILTELGQPGNLYFIAQTNSKGEENYTSQGGEYKLTKNIAALDMEGSVVMKGTDVKTAQAGAQTDSSTGAKEYMVDLQLTDAGRKKFAKATKRAFEKGETIAIYYDGKFVSVPKVNSEIKNGRAQITGAFTVEEAQNLASTIRIGGLSLQLKELRSNVVGAQLGVEAIHSSLIAALVGFAMVVLFMLLVYRILGLAADIALAFYCCLVVILLDGLEITLTLPGIAGIILSIGMAVDANVLVFARI
;
A
#
# COMPACT_ATOMS: atom_id res chain seq x y z
N MET A 1 -8.44 10.58 -51.60
CA MET A 1 -9.33 10.62 -50.42
C MET A 1 -9.41 12.07 -49.94
N LYS A 2 -10.49 12.78 -50.25
CA LYS A 2 -10.42 14.20 -50.60
C LYS A 2 -11.02 15.10 -49.50
N ARG A 3 -10.17 15.71 -48.67
CA ARG A 3 -10.43 16.81 -47.72
C ARG A 3 -11.48 16.59 -46.61
N THR A 4 -12.71 16.17 -46.90
CA THR A 4 -13.77 15.99 -45.88
C THR A 4 -13.40 14.95 -44.82
N LYS A 5 -12.79 13.82 -45.21
CA LYS A 5 -12.30 12.81 -44.23
C LYS A 5 -11.17 13.34 -43.33
N SER A 6 -10.32 14.22 -43.85
CA SER A 6 -9.22 14.84 -43.09
C SER A 6 -9.72 15.89 -42.10
N TRP A 7 -10.71 16.69 -42.49
CA TRP A 7 -11.37 17.64 -41.59
C TRP A 7 -12.13 16.94 -40.46
N VAL A 8 -12.85 15.86 -40.78
CA VAL A 8 -13.52 15.03 -39.75
C VAL A 8 -12.51 14.42 -38.78
N ALA A 9 -11.39 13.89 -39.27
CA ALA A 9 -10.33 13.36 -38.42
C ALA A 9 -9.72 14.43 -37.51
N LEU A 10 -9.49 15.65 -38.03
CA LEU A 10 -8.97 16.78 -37.24
C LEU A 10 -9.96 17.21 -36.15
N ILE A 11 -11.25 17.32 -36.47
CA ILE A 11 -12.29 17.67 -35.49
C ILE A 11 -12.40 16.60 -34.41
N LEU A 12 -12.38 15.32 -34.77
CA LEU A 12 -12.38 14.22 -33.81
C LEU A 12 -11.16 14.24 -32.90
N LEU A 13 -9.98 14.55 -33.45
CA LEU A 13 -8.75 14.64 -32.68
C LEU A 13 -8.78 15.83 -31.70
N LEU A 14 -9.27 16.98 -32.12
CA LEU A 14 -9.45 18.14 -31.22
C LEU A 14 -10.52 17.88 -30.15
N ALA A 15 -11.62 17.20 -30.50
CA ALA A 15 -12.64 16.80 -29.54
C ALA A 15 -12.07 15.81 -28.51
N ALA A 16 -11.26 14.85 -28.94
CA ALA A 16 -10.56 13.92 -28.05
C ALA A 16 -9.57 14.65 -27.13
N LEU A 17 -8.82 15.64 -27.65
CA LEU A 17 -7.92 16.44 -26.82
C LEU A 17 -8.69 17.22 -25.75
N LEU A 18 -9.81 17.86 -26.12
CA LEU A 18 -10.65 18.58 -25.17
C LEU A 18 -11.25 17.63 -24.13
N GLY A 19 -11.66 16.42 -24.53
CA GLY A 19 -12.15 15.39 -23.61
C GLY A 19 -11.07 14.95 -22.63
N LEU A 20 -9.87 14.60 -23.11
CA LEU A 20 -8.74 14.23 -22.26
C LEU A 20 -8.29 15.38 -21.37
N GLY A 21 -8.24 16.61 -21.89
CA GLY A 21 -7.90 17.80 -21.11
C GLY A 21 -8.94 18.09 -20.03
N TYR A 22 -10.23 17.88 -20.31
CA TYR A 22 -11.28 17.98 -19.31
C TYR A 22 -11.11 16.94 -18.20
N ILE A 23 -10.82 15.68 -18.56
CA ILE A 23 -10.56 14.61 -17.59
C ILE A 23 -9.30 14.93 -16.76
N ALA A 24 -8.19 15.31 -17.41
CA ALA A 24 -6.94 15.66 -16.76
C ALA A 24 -7.08 16.84 -15.79
N TRP A 25 -7.99 17.77 -16.04
CA TRP A 25 -8.18 18.95 -15.18
C TRP A 25 -9.25 18.75 -14.10
N PHE A 26 -10.44 18.30 -14.50
CA PHE A 26 -11.63 18.21 -13.63
C PHE A 26 -11.87 16.80 -13.08
N GLY A 27 -11.34 15.78 -13.74
CA GLY A 27 -11.54 14.37 -13.39
C GLY A 27 -12.89 13.82 -13.85
N ILE A 28 -13.07 12.52 -13.62
CA ILE A 28 -14.30 11.79 -13.87
C ILE A 28 -14.93 11.40 -12.54
N GLY A 29 -16.26 11.52 -12.45
CA GLY A 29 -17.01 11.09 -11.27
C GLY A 29 -16.83 11.99 -10.04
N LYS A 30 -17.24 11.48 -8.87
CA LYS A 30 -17.21 12.24 -7.61
C LYS A 30 -15.83 12.32 -6.98
N THR A 31 -14.98 11.34 -7.29
CA THR A 31 -13.59 11.19 -6.83
C THR A 31 -12.61 11.98 -7.69
N LYS A 32 -13.06 12.52 -8.83
CA LYS A 32 -12.25 13.26 -9.80
C LYS A 32 -11.10 12.43 -10.37
N ASP A 33 -11.36 11.15 -10.63
CA ASP A 33 -10.37 10.22 -11.17
C ASP A 33 -9.85 10.72 -12.53
N GLY A 34 -8.55 10.56 -12.74
CA GLY A 34 -7.79 11.02 -13.90
C GLY A 34 -7.39 12.49 -13.82
N SER A 35 -7.68 13.21 -12.72
CA SER A 35 -7.36 14.62 -12.59
C SER A 35 -5.99 14.87 -11.99
N VAL A 36 -5.40 16.03 -12.29
CA VAL A 36 -4.18 16.51 -11.64
C VAL A 36 -4.31 16.66 -10.11
N HIS A 37 -5.55 16.78 -9.59
CA HIS A 37 -5.82 16.97 -8.17
C HIS A 37 -5.93 15.66 -7.39
N SER A 38 -6.13 14.53 -8.09
CA SER A 38 -6.22 13.20 -7.48
C SER A 38 -4.88 12.45 -7.49
N ILE A 39 -3.85 13.03 -8.13
CA ILE A 39 -2.49 12.46 -8.13
C ILE A 39 -1.94 12.41 -6.71
N ASN A 40 -1.47 11.23 -6.35
CA ASN A 40 -0.76 10.95 -5.11
C ASN A 40 0.51 11.78 -5.00
N LEU A 41 0.73 12.42 -3.84
CA LEU A 41 1.89 13.29 -3.62
C LEU A 41 2.85 12.66 -2.60
N GLY A 42 4.14 12.68 -2.94
CA GLY A 42 5.21 12.24 -2.05
C GLY A 42 5.47 13.21 -0.90
N LEU A 43 6.30 12.78 0.05
CA LEU A 43 6.61 13.52 1.27
C LEU A 43 7.16 14.94 1.00
N ASP A 44 7.93 15.09 -0.07
CA ASP A 44 8.55 16.34 -0.49
C ASP A 44 7.56 17.35 -1.07
N LEU A 45 6.43 16.89 -1.61
CA LEU A 45 5.37 17.73 -2.15
C LEU A 45 4.23 17.95 -1.15
N ALA A 46 3.75 16.88 -0.52
CA ALA A 46 2.66 16.94 0.46
C ALA A 46 3.08 17.49 1.83
N GLY A 47 4.39 17.51 2.11
CA GLY A 47 4.89 17.56 3.49
C GLY A 47 4.56 16.26 4.23
N GLY A 48 5.01 16.14 5.47
CA GLY A 48 4.69 14.99 6.29
C GLY A 48 5.73 14.69 7.36
N VAL A 49 5.79 13.43 7.75
CA VAL A 49 6.70 12.94 8.78
C VAL A 49 7.67 11.91 8.18
N SER A 50 8.96 12.07 8.47
CA SER A 50 10.00 11.07 8.19
C SER A 50 10.65 10.62 9.49
N ILE A 51 10.63 9.32 9.77
CA ILE A 51 11.16 8.72 10.99
C ILE A 51 12.12 7.60 10.62
N THR A 52 13.33 7.63 11.19
CA THR A 52 14.29 6.55 11.11
C THR A 52 14.38 5.83 12.45
N TYR A 53 14.01 4.56 12.47
CA TYR A 53 14.19 3.65 13.60
C TYR A 53 15.46 2.84 13.46
N GLN A 54 16.08 2.51 14.59
CA GLN A 54 17.17 1.56 14.69
C GLN A 54 16.77 0.39 15.60
N VAL A 55 17.10 -0.83 15.19
CA VAL A 55 16.88 -2.02 16.02
C VAL A 55 17.77 -1.97 17.26
N VAL A 56 17.16 -2.21 18.43
CA VAL A 56 17.84 -2.25 19.73
C VAL A 56 18.54 -3.61 19.89
N GLY A 57 19.84 -3.57 20.19
CA GLY A 57 20.68 -4.74 20.47
C GLY A 57 22.02 -4.70 19.75
N ASP A 58 23.02 -5.40 20.30
CA ASP A 58 24.39 -5.41 19.75
C ASP A 58 24.56 -6.35 18.55
N LYS A 59 23.59 -7.23 18.29
CA LYS A 59 23.60 -8.15 17.14
C LYS A 59 22.77 -7.60 16.00
N ASN A 60 23.31 -7.69 14.79
CA ASN A 60 22.55 -7.38 13.59
C ASN A 60 21.30 -8.30 13.51
N PRO A 61 20.11 -7.72 13.30
CA PRO A 61 18.88 -8.50 13.12
C PRO A 61 18.98 -9.37 11.86
N SER A 62 18.23 -10.47 11.83
CA SER A 62 18.17 -11.30 10.63
C SER A 62 17.46 -10.56 9.50
N ALA A 63 17.74 -10.93 8.25
CA ALA A 63 17.07 -10.34 7.10
C ALA A 63 15.55 -10.60 7.10
N GLU A 64 15.12 -11.74 7.63
CA GLU A 64 13.70 -12.10 7.77
C GLU A 64 13.02 -11.22 8.83
N ASP A 65 13.64 -11.02 9.99
CA ASP A 65 13.07 -10.15 11.02
C ASP A 65 12.98 -8.69 10.53
N MET A 66 13.97 -8.22 9.76
CA MET A 66 13.93 -6.88 9.16
C MET A 66 12.82 -6.76 8.12
N SER A 67 12.67 -7.75 7.24
CA SER A 67 11.61 -7.77 6.23
C SER A 67 10.22 -7.81 6.86
N ASP A 68 10.03 -8.64 7.87
CA ASP A 68 8.78 -8.73 8.64
C ASP A 68 8.46 -7.41 9.34
N THR A 69 9.48 -6.77 9.93
CA THR A 69 9.30 -5.48 10.60
C THR A 69 8.94 -4.37 9.61
N VAL A 70 9.58 -4.33 8.44
CA VAL A 70 9.23 -3.41 7.36
C VAL A 70 7.79 -3.64 6.92
N TYR A 71 7.39 -4.88 6.65
CA TYR A 71 6.02 -5.22 6.28
C TYR A 71 5.01 -4.81 7.35
N LYS A 72 5.30 -5.06 8.63
CA LYS A 72 4.48 -4.63 9.78
C LYS A 72 4.24 -3.13 9.76
N LEU A 73 5.33 -2.38 9.68
CA LEU A 73 5.30 -0.95 9.74
C LEU A 73 4.58 -0.41 8.50
N GLN A 74 4.81 -0.98 7.32
CA GLN A 74 4.09 -0.66 6.08
C GLN A 74 2.57 -0.77 6.27
N GLN A 75 2.09 -1.92 6.78
CA GLN A 75 0.66 -2.13 7.00
C GLN A 75 0.03 -1.14 8.00
N ARG A 76 0.81 -0.63 8.95
CA ARG A 76 0.36 0.37 9.92
C ARG A 76 0.37 1.77 9.34
N VAL A 77 1.45 2.15 8.66
CA VAL A 77 1.59 3.50 8.11
C VAL A 77 0.60 3.73 6.97
N SER A 78 0.25 2.68 6.23
CA SER A 78 -0.80 2.71 5.21
C SER A 78 -2.20 3.04 5.75
N GLN A 79 -2.42 2.97 7.08
CA GLN A 79 -3.67 3.43 7.69
C GLN A 79 -3.74 4.96 7.81
N TYR A 80 -2.59 5.64 7.83
CA TYR A 80 -2.52 7.10 7.94
C TYR A 80 -2.43 7.76 6.57
N SER A 81 -1.68 7.15 5.64
CA SER A 81 -1.50 7.64 4.28
C SER A 81 -1.26 6.46 3.35
N THR A 82 -1.99 6.38 2.24
CA THR A 82 -1.77 5.37 1.20
C THR A 82 -0.38 5.50 0.58
N GLU A 83 0.16 6.72 0.58
CA GLU A 83 1.48 7.06 0.04
C GLU A 83 2.60 6.84 1.04
N ALA A 84 2.30 6.32 2.22
CA ALA A 84 3.33 6.03 3.21
C ALA A 84 4.25 4.91 2.72
N GLN A 85 5.55 5.10 2.91
CA GLN A 85 6.57 4.15 2.50
C GLN A 85 7.41 3.74 3.69
N VAL A 86 7.71 2.44 3.78
CA VAL A 86 8.64 1.88 4.75
C VAL A 86 9.69 1.09 4.02
N TYR A 87 10.95 1.45 4.25
CA TYR A 87 12.07 0.77 3.63
C TYR A 87 13.22 0.59 4.62
N LYS A 88 14.05 -0.41 4.34
CA LYS A 88 15.25 -0.68 5.14
C LYS A 88 16.36 0.29 4.74
N GLU A 89 17.01 0.88 5.74
CA GLU A 89 18.23 1.67 5.58
C GLU A 89 19.42 0.89 6.17
N GLY A 90 20.33 0.42 5.32
CA GLY A 90 21.47 -0.39 5.76
C GLY A 90 21.07 -1.77 6.30
N SER A 91 21.70 -2.21 7.40
CA SER A 91 21.50 -3.55 7.98
C SER A 91 20.56 -3.59 9.20
N ASN A 92 20.39 -2.47 9.91
CA ASN A 92 19.69 -2.43 11.20
C ASN A 92 18.79 -1.20 11.38
N ARG A 93 18.54 -0.42 10.32
CA ARG A 93 17.63 0.74 10.37
C ARG A 93 16.45 0.56 9.43
N ILE A 94 15.35 1.18 9.81
CA ILE A 94 14.11 1.22 9.04
C ILE A 94 13.68 2.68 8.97
N SER A 95 13.51 3.18 7.76
CA SER A 95 13.04 4.53 7.50
C SER A 95 11.58 4.48 7.06
N ILE A 96 10.78 5.34 7.67
CA ILE A 96 9.34 5.47 7.48
C ILE A 96 9.08 6.88 6.99
N GLU A 97 8.32 7.01 5.92
CA GLU A 97 7.89 8.29 5.36
C GLU A 97 6.37 8.26 5.26
N ILE A 98 5.70 9.26 5.84
CA ILE A 98 4.24 9.36 5.86
C ILE A 98 3.84 10.75 5.32
N PRO A 99 3.54 10.84 4.03
CA PRO A 99 3.08 12.09 3.41
C PRO A 99 1.73 12.54 3.97
N GLY A 100 1.54 13.84 4.12
CA GLY A 100 0.26 14.48 4.48
C GLY A 100 -0.07 14.49 5.97
N VAL A 101 0.82 14.02 6.85
CA VAL A 101 0.59 14.01 8.31
C VAL A 101 1.47 15.04 9.01
N ASN A 102 0.89 15.80 9.94
CA ASN A 102 1.56 16.96 10.55
C ASN A 102 2.15 16.68 11.94
N ASP A 103 1.83 15.54 12.55
CA ASP A 103 2.16 15.25 13.95
C ASP A 103 3.01 13.97 14.05
N ALA A 104 4.33 14.16 14.09
CA ALA A 104 5.28 13.07 14.24
C ALA A 104 5.14 12.39 15.60
N ASP A 105 4.95 13.14 16.69
CA ASP A 105 4.94 12.60 18.05
C ASP A 105 3.76 11.67 18.29
N LYS A 106 2.59 12.03 17.75
CA LYS A 106 1.41 11.16 17.78
C LYS A 106 1.64 9.88 16.98
N ILE A 107 2.19 10.00 15.76
CA ILE A 107 2.54 8.84 14.92
C ILE A 107 3.58 7.96 15.63
N LEU A 108 4.61 8.55 16.22
CA LEU A 108 5.68 7.85 16.95
C LEU A 108 5.12 7.03 18.10
N THR A 109 4.18 7.61 18.86
CA THR A 109 3.52 6.94 19.98
C THR A 109 2.66 5.75 19.53
N GLU A 110 1.98 5.88 18.40
CA GLU A 110 1.10 4.83 17.86
C GLU A 110 1.89 3.73 17.12
N LEU A 111 2.88 4.10 16.30
CA LEU A 111 3.74 3.15 15.57
C LEU A 111 4.71 2.39 16.48
N GLY A 112 5.22 3.05 17.53
CA GLY A 112 6.12 2.46 18.51
C GLY A 112 5.48 1.40 19.41
N GLN A 113 4.14 1.31 19.45
CA GLN A 113 3.44 0.28 20.23
C GLN A 113 3.47 -1.07 19.52
N PRO A 114 3.79 -2.18 20.21
CA PRO A 114 3.75 -3.50 19.61
C PRO A 114 2.34 -3.84 19.10
N GLY A 115 2.24 -4.28 17.84
CA GLY A 115 0.98 -4.74 17.24
C GLY A 115 0.38 -5.91 17.97
N ASN A 116 -0.95 -5.88 18.12
CA ASN A 116 -1.68 -6.91 18.84
C ASN A 116 -2.29 -7.91 17.85
N LEU A 117 -1.86 -9.16 17.96
CA LEU A 117 -2.47 -10.29 17.27
C LEU A 117 -3.31 -11.11 18.26
N TYR A 118 -4.55 -11.41 17.87
CA TYR A 118 -5.50 -12.16 18.67
C TYR A 118 -6.03 -13.34 17.87
N PHE A 119 -6.11 -14.49 18.51
CA PHE A 119 -6.85 -15.65 18.01
C PHE A 119 -8.19 -15.69 18.73
N ILE A 120 -9.28 -15.55 17.98
CA ILE A 120 -10.63 -15.34 18.52
C ILE A 120 -11.50 -16.53 18.12
N ALA A 121 -12.12 -17.20 19.08
CA ALA A 121 -13.09 -18.25 18.80
C ALA A 121 -14.38 -17.67 18.19
N GLN A 122 -15.06 -18.42 17.32
CA GLN A 122 -16.31 -17.96 16.71
C GLN A 122 -17.40 -17.65 17.74
N THR A 123 -17.57 -18.50 18.77
CA THR A 123 -18.58 -18.30 19.82
C THR A 123 -17.98 -18.19 21.21
N ASN A 124 -18.56 -17.35 22.06
CA ASN A 124 -18.20 -17.25 23.47
C ASN A 124 -18.80 -18.42 24.28
N SER A 125 -18.48 -18.55 25.56
CA SER A 125 -18.97 -19.65 26.42
C SER A 125 -20.49 -19.74 26.57
N LYS A 126 -21.24 -18.70 26.22
CA LYS A 126 -22.71 -18.67 26.20
C LYS A 126 -23.30 -19.03 24.83
N GLY A 127 -22.47 -19.22 23.80
CA GLY A 127 -22.90 -19.51 22.43
C GLY A 127 -23.21 -18.25 21.60
N GLU A 128 -22.86 -17.06 22.08
CA GLU A 128 -23.01 -15.81 21.32
C GLU A 128 -21.85 -15.69 20.30
N GLU A 129 -22.15 -15.19 19.10
CA GLU A 129 -21.13 -14.99 18.06
C GLU A 129 -20.23 -13.79 18.36
N ASN A 130 -18.91 -14.00 18.32
CA ASN A 130 -17.91 -12.97 18.56
C ASN A 130 -17.61 -12.14 17.30
N TYR A 131 -17.89 -12.70 16.13
CA TYR A 131 -17.79 -12.02 14.84
C TYR A 131 -18.79 -12.60 13.85
N THR A 132 -19.23 -11.76 12.92
CA THR A 132 -20.20 -12.12 11.88
C THR A 132 -19.65 -11.77 10.51
N SER A 133 -20.07 -12.52 9.48
CA SER A 133 -19.76 -12.19 8.08
C SER A 133 -20.87 -11.28 7.53
N GLN A 134 -20.53 -10.05 7.17
CA GLN A 134 -21.41 -9.09 6.51
C GLN A 134 -20.81 -8.73 5.15
N GLY A 135 -21.43 -9.19 4.06
CA GLY A 135 -21.02 -8.83 2.70
C GLY A 135 -19.65 -9.38 2.27
N GLY A 136 -19.19 -10.49 2.87
CA GLY A 136 -17.88 -11.08 2.58
C GLY A 136 -16.76 -10.60 3.51
N GLU A 137 -17.01 -9.57 4.34
CA GLU A 137 -16.09 -9.12 5.37
C GLU A 137 -16.53 -9.57 6.76
N TYR A 138 -15.56 -9.92 7.61
CA TYR A 138 -15.81 -10.25 9.01
C TYR A 138 -15.73 -9.00 9.88
N LYS A 139 -16.70 -8.83 10.78
CA LYS A 139 -16.71 -7.76 11.79
C LYS A 139 -16.93 -8.33 13.18
N LEU A 140 -16.20 -7.79 14.16
CA LEU A 140 -16.37 -8.16 15.57
C LEU A 140 -17.72 -7.65 16.09
N THR A 141 -18.41 -8.48 16.86
CA THR A 141 -19.69 -8.13 17.50
C THR A 141 -19.49 -7.20 18.71
N LYS A 142 -18.33 -7.28 19.36
CA LYS A 142 -17.93 -6.50 20.54
C LYS A 142 -16.48 -6.04 20.39
N ASN A 143 -16.07 -5.07 21.22
CA ASN A 143 -14.68 -4.63 21.23
C ASN A 143 -13.74 -5.75 21.75
N ILE A 144 -12.46 -5.69 21.38
CA ILE A 144 -11.47 -6.71 21.77
C ILE A 144 -11.36 -6.86 23.28
N ALA A 145 -11.43 -5.77 24.05
CA ALA A 145 -11.32 -5.81 25.51
C ALA A 145 -12.47 -6.61 26.15
N ALA A 146 -13.71 -6.44 25.69
CA ALA A 146 -14.84 -7.23 26.16
C ALA A 146 -14.72 -8.70 25.75
N LEU A 147 -14.27 -8.98 24.52
CA LEU A 147 -14.04 -10.34 24.06
C LEU A 147 -12.94 -11.07 24.86
N ASP A 148 -11.89 -10.36 25.27
CA ASP A 148 -10.82 -10.92 26.12
C ASP A 148 -11.38 -11.27 27.52
N MET A 149 -12.20 -10.38 28.10
CA MET A 149 -12.86 -10.61 29.39
C MET A 149 -13.87 -11.77 29.35
N GLU A 150 -14.57 -11.95 28.22
CA GLU A 150 -15.52 -13.07 28.02
C GLU A 150 -14.82 -14.42 27.74
N GLY A 151 -13.49 -14.43 27.59
CA GLY A 151 -12.71 -15.61 27.25
C GLY A 151 -12.85 -16.05 25.79
N SER A 152 -13.31 -15.15 24.92
CA SER A 152 -13.42 -15.37 23.48
C SER A 152 -12.08 -15.24 22.76
N VAL A 153 -11.14 -14.48 23.33
CA VAL A 153 -9.74 -14.46 22.91
C VAL A 153 -9.03 -15.70 23.46
N VAL A 154 -8.67 -16.61 22.57
CA VAL A 154 -8.07 -17.91 22.89
C VAL A 154 -6.60 -17.78 23.23
N MET A 155 -5.86 -17.04 22.40
CA MET A 155 -4.44 -16.79 22.58
C MET A 155 -4.04 -15.50 21.87
N LYS A 156 -2.89 -14.95 22.26
CA LYS A 156 -2.33 -13.71 21.70
C LYS A 156 -1.10 -14.04 20.84
N GLY A 157 -0.63 -13.11 20.01
CA GLY A 157 0.56 -13.32 19.18
C GLY A 157 1.82 -13.67 19.96
N THR A 158 1.95 -13.21 21.21
CA THR A 158 3.03 -13.60 22.13
C THR A 158 3.05 -15.09 22.48
N ASP A 159 1.94 -15.79 22.28
CA ASP A 159 1.84 -17.24 22.50
C ASP A 159 2.34 -18.05 21.28
N VAL A 160 2.66 -17.40 20.15
CA VAL A 160 3.23 -18.00 18.94
C VAL A 160 4.76 -17.93 18.98
N LYS A 161 5.43 -19.06 18.77
CA LYS A 161 6.89 -19.16 18.76
C LYS A 161 7.46 -18.90 17.37
N THR A 162 6.90 -19.53 16.34
CA THR A 162 7.29 -19.34 14.93
C THR A 162 6.08 -19.51 14.03
N ALA A 163 6.07 -18.81 12.90
CA ALA A 163 5.13 -19.03 11.81
C ALA A 163 5.91 -19.03 10.49
N GLN A 164 5.73 -20.03 9.64
CA GLN A 164 6.44 -20.17 8.36
C GLN A 164 5.47 -20.57 7.26
N ALA A 165 5.70 -20.07 6.05
CA ALA A 165 5.00 -20.55 4.87
C ALA A 165 5.60 -21.90 4.45
N GLY A 166 4.74 -22.91 4.32
CA GLY A 166 5.06 -24.25 3.87
C GLY A 166 4.32 -24.60 2.59
N ALA A 167 4.75 -25.70 1.96
CA ALA A 167 4.05 -26.29 0.82
C ALA A 167 3.91 -27.79 1.06
N GLN A 168 2.70 -28.31 0.88
CA GLN A 168 2.42 -29.74 0.90
C GLN A 168 1.89 -30.15 -0.46
N THR A 169 2.40 -31.26 -0.98
CA THR A 169 1.85 -31.85 -2.18
C THR A 169 0.70 -32.77 -1.78
N ASP A 170 -0.51 -32.47 -2.25
CA ASP A 170 -1.65 -33.35 -2.07
C ASP A 170 -1.34 -34.70 -2.74
N SER A 171 -1.39 -35.77 -1.95
CA SER A 171 -0.96 -37.10 -2.37
C SER A 171 -1.94 -37.77 -3.33
N SER A 172 -3.15 -37.24 -3.50
CA SER A 172 -4.20 -37.79 -4.37
C SER A 172 -4.29 -37.07 -5.71
N THR A 173 -3.99 -35.78 -5.77
CA THR A 173 -4.11 -34.94 -6.97
C THR A 173 -2.76 -34.48 -7.53
N GLY A 174 -1.68 -34.58 -6.74
CA GLY A 174 -0.35 -34.06 -7.10
C GLY A 174 -0.27 -32.53 -7.11
N ALA A 175 -1.34 -31.83 -6.70
CA ALA A 175 -1.38 -30.39 -6.61
C ALA A 175 -0.53 -29.90 -5.42
N LYS A 176 0.17 -28.78 -5.60
CA LYS A 176 0.88 -28.10 -4.51
C LYS A 176 -0.10 -27.21 -3.77
N GLU A 177 -0.30 -27.50 -2.49
CA GLU A 177 -1.08 -26.68 -1.57
C GLU A 177 -0.13 -25.89 -0.67
N TYR A 178 -0.28 -24.57 -0.65
CA TYR A 178 0.49 -23.70 0.23
C TYR A 178 -0.24 -23.56 1.57
N MET A 179 0.52 -23.58 2.65
CA MET A 179 -0.01 -23.52 4.02
C MET A 179 0.88 -22.69 4.92
N VAL A 180 0.38 -22.34 6.10
CA VAL A 180 1.19 -21.69 7.14
C VAL A 180 1.36 -22.65 8.31
N ASP A 181 2.60 -23.04 8.57
CA ASP A 181 3.01 -23.83 9.72
C ASP A 181 3.26 -22.91 10.92
N LEU A 182 2.50 -23.12 11.99
CA LEU A 182 2.67 -22.42 13.26
C LEU A 182 3.26 -23.36 14.29
N GLN A 183 4.23 -22.86 15.04
CA GLN A 183 4.70 -23.44 16.29
C GLN A 183 4.34 -22.53 17.45
N LEU A 184 3.68 -23.08 18.46
CA LEU A 184 3.26 -22.36 19.65
C LEU A 184 4.28 -22.50 20.78
N THR A 185 4.25 -21.54 21.70
CA THR A 185 4.93 -21.64 23.00
C THR A 185 4.22 -22.67 23.89
N ASP A 186 4.86 -23.10 24.97
CA ASP A 186 4.26 -24.04 25.91
C ASP A 186 2.98 -23.52 26.58
N ALA A 187 2.91 -22.21 26.84
CA ALA A 187 1.72 -21.56 27.35
C ALA A 187 0.60 -21.54 26.29
N GLY A 188 0.94 -21.12 25.06
CA GLY A 188 0.03 -21.09 23.92
C GLY A 188 -0.56 -22.46 23.60
N ARG A 189 0.27 -23.50 23.58
CA ARG A 189 -0.14 -24.89 23.31
C ARG A 189 -1.29 -25.35 24.21
N LYS A 190 -1.24 -25.06 25.52
CA LYS A 190 -2.30 -25.47 26.47
C LYS A 190 -3.61 -24.73 26.22
N LYS A 191 -3.55 -23.41 26.00
CA LYS A 191 -4.73 -22.58 25.70
C LYS A 191 -5.37 -23.00 24.37
N PHE A 192 -4.54 -23.16 23.35
CA PHE A 192 -4.97 -23.48 21.99
C PHE A 192 -5.54 -24.90 21.89
N ALA A 193 -4.98 -25.88 22.61
CA ALA A 193 -5.55 -27.23 22.67
C ALA A 193 -6.99 -27.23 23.22
N LYS A 194 -7.25 -26.48 24.30
CA LYS A 194 -8.59 -26.38 24.88
C LYS A 194 -9.59 -25.74 23.92
N ALA A 195 -9.18 -24.68 23.24
CA ALA A 195 -10.04 -23.96 22.31
C ALA A 195 -10.29 -24.74 21.02
N THR A 196 -9.26 -25.35 20.43
CA THR A 196 -9.39 -26.17 19.23
C THR A 196 -10.24 -27.41 19.48
N LYS A 197 -10.14 -28.04 20.67
CA LYS A 197 -11.05 -29.12 21.06
C LYS A 197 -12.52 -28.70 20.97
N ARG A 198 -12.85 -27.58 21.62
CA ARG A 198 -14.21 -27.04 21.65
C ARG A 198 -14.69 -26.64 20.25
N ALA A 199 -13.83 -25.97 19.47
CA ALA A 199 -14.17 -25.53 18.13
C ALA A 199 -14.37 -26.72 17.19
N PHE A 200 -13.54 -27.77 17.31
CA PHE A 200 -13.67 -28.99 16.53
C PHE A 200 -14.98 -29.74 16.82
N GLU A 201 -15.35 -29.90 18.09
CA GLU A 201 -16.61 -30.56 18.50
C GLU A 201 -17.85 -29.84 17.93
N LYS A 202 -17.77 -28.53 17.72
CA LYS A 202 -18.87 -27.70 17.19
C LYS A 202 -18.75 -27.38 15.69
N GLY A 203 -17.63 -27.73 15.05
CA GLY A 203 -17.33 -27.34 13.68
C GLY A 203 -17.12 -25.83 13.48
N GLU A 204 -16.67 -25.12 14.52
CA GLU A 204 -16.47 -23.67 14.55
C GLU A 204 -15.12 -23.23 13.95
N THR A 205 -15.00 -21.93 13.68
CA THR A 205 -13.78 -21.28 13.21
C THR A 205 -13.01 -20.62 14.36
N ILE A 206 -11.70 -20.43 14.16
CA ILE A 206 -10.87 -19.58 15.01
C ILE A 206 -10.27 -18.49 14.12
N ALA A 207 -10.75 -17.27 14.28
CA ALA A 207 -10.28 -16.12 13.53
C ALA A 207 -8.92 -15.62 14.01
N ILE A 208 -8.11 -15.15 13.07
CA ILE A 208 -6.84 -14.45 13.29
C ILE A 208 -7.11 -12.97 13.04
N TYR A 209 -7.05 -12.20 14.11
CA TYR A 209 -7.35 -10.77 14.11
C TYR A 209 -6.09 -9.98 14.45
N TYR A 210 -5.70 -9.08 13.57
CA TYR A 210 -4.50 -8.27 13.70
C TYR A 210 -4.85 -6.79 13.54
N ASP A 211 -4.56 -6.00 14.57
CA ASP A 211 -4.58 -4.53 14.55
C ASP A 211 -5.80 -3.90 13.86
N GLY A 212 -7.01 -4.41 14.16
CA GLY A 212 -8.26 -3.87 13.62
C GLY A 212 -8.92 -4.70 12.51
N LYS A 213 -8.18 -5.63 11.89
CA LYS A 213 -8.62 -6.37 10.69
C LYS A 213 -8.53 -7.89 10.87
N PHE A 214 -9.44 -8.62 10.22
CA PHE A 214 -9.36 -10.07 10.11
C PHE A 214 -8.35 -10.45 9.03
N VAL A 215 -7.34 -11.22 9.40
CA VAL A 215 -6.30 -11.69 8.47
C VAL A 215 -6.72 -13.03 7.84
N SER A 216 -7.28 -13.92 8.65
CA SER A 216 -7.76 -15.23 8.22
C SER A 216 -8.80 -15.77 9.19
N VAL A 217 -9.78 -16.52 8.68
CA VAL A 217 -10.83 -17.17 9.50
C VAL A 217 -10.88 -18.67 9.19
N PRO A 218 -9.83 -19.44 9.54
CA PRO A 218 -9.77 -20.87 9.25
C PRO A 218 -10.75 -21.67 10.10
N LYS A 219 -11.27 -22.75 9.49
CA LYS A 219 -12.07 -23.76 10.20
C LYS A 219 -11.16 -24.73 10.95
N VAL A 220 -11.56 -25.11 12.16
CA VAL A 220 -10.81 -26.09 12.96
C VAL A 220 -11.22 -27.50 12.55
N ASN A 221 -10.27 -28.23 11.94
CA ASN A 221 -10.50 -29.59 11.44
C ASN A 221 -10.01 -30.69 12.38
N SER A 222 -9.21 -30.37 13.40
CA SER A 222 -8.75 -31.33 14.41
C SER A 222 -8.34 -30.64 15.70
N GLU A 223 -8.32 -31.39 16.80
CA GLU A 223 -7.80 -30.92 18.09
C GLU A 223 -6.26 -30.85 18.07
N ILE A 224 -5.69 -29.68 18.38
CA ILE A 224 -4.25 -29.44 18.26
C ILE A 224 -3.58 -29.51 19.64
N LYS A 225 -3.04 -30.69 19.97
CA LYS A 225 -2.38 -30.96 21.27
C LYS A 225 -0.87 -30.69 21.27
N ASN A 226 -0.24 -30.84 20.11
CA ASN A 226 1.22 -30.88 19.98
C ASN A 226 1.86 -29.49 19.85
N GLY A 227 1.06 -28.42 19.89
CA GLY A 227 1.53 -27.04 19.75
C GLY A 227 2.02 -26.71 18.34
N ARG A 228 1.71 -27.55 17.34
CA ARG A 228 1.93 -27.29 15.92
C ARG A 228 0.58 -27.21 15.22
N ALA A 229 0.33 -26.12 14.52
CA ALA A 229 -0.90 -25.91 13.78
C ALA A 229 -0.57 -25.63 12.32
N GLN A 230 -1.43 -26.07 11.42
CA GLN A 230 -1.32 -25.77 9.99
C GLN A 230 -2.57 -25.02 9.58
N ILE A 231 -2.38 -23.82 9.02
CA ILE A 231 -3.46 -23.07 8.39
C ILE A 231 -3.41 -23.38 6.91
N THR A 232 -4.41 -24.13 6.45
CA THR A 232 -4.60 -24.47 5.05
C THR A 232 -5.68 -23.60 4.43
N GLY A 233 -5.61 -23.43 3.11
CA GLY A 233 -6.53 -22.64 2.31
C GLY A 233 -6.08 -22.66 0.85
N ALA A 234 -6.88 -22.08 -0.05
CA ALA A 234 -6.50 -21.89 -1.44
C ALA A 234 -5.51 -20.72 -1.57
N PHE A 235 -4.40 -20.76 -0.82
CA PHE A 235 -3.41 -19.70 -0.78
C PHE A 235 -2.46 -19.79 -1.97
N THR A 236 -2.03 -18.63 -2.46
CA THR A 236 -0.81 -18.50 -3.25
C THR A 236 0.43 -18.51 -2.35
N VAL A 237 1.62 -18.64 -2.96
CA VAL A 237 2.91 -18.54 -2.23
C VAL A 237 2.99 -17.21 -1.46
N GLU A 238 2.63 -16.12 -2.13
CA GLU A 238 2.71 -14.76 -1.58
C GLU A 238 1.70 -14.57 -0.44
N GLU A 239 0.47 -15.07 -0.58
CA GLU A 239 -0.54 -15.00 0.47
C GLU A 239 -0.13 -15.80 1.72
N ALA A 240 0.42 -17.00 1.54
CA ALA A 240 0.92 -17.80 2.65
C ALA A 240 2.10 -17.11 3.36
N GLN A 241 3.01 -16.48 2.59
CA GLN A 241 4.11 -15.69 3.15
C GLN A 241 3.62 -14.46 3.90
N ASN A 242 2.65 -13.71 3.36
CA ASN A 242 2.06 -12.55 4.00
C ASN A 242 1.33 -12.92 5.30
N LEU A 243 0.58 -14.02 5.30
CA LEU A 243 -0.09 -14.53 6.51
C LEU A 243 0.92 -14.99 7.57
N ALA A 244 1.96 -15.75 7.17
CA ALA A 244 3.01 -16.19 8.08
C ALA A 244 3.75 -14.99 8.70
N SER A 245 4.09 -13.99 7.87
CA SER A 245 4.71 -12.74 8.31
C SER A 245 3.80 -12.03 9.31
N THR A 246 2.52 -11.84 8.98
CA THR A 246 1.54 -11.19 9.87
C THR A 246 1.43 -11.88 11.23
N ILE A 247 1.44 -13.21 11.26
CA ILE A 247 1.38 -13.98 12.51
C ILE A 247 2.68 -13.82 13.32
N ARG A 248 3.84 -13.91 12.67
CA ARG A 248 5.16 -13.73 13.31
C ARG A 248 5.33 -12.32 13.89
N ILE A 249 4.82 -11.34 13.16
CA ILE A 249 4.75 -9.92 13.52
C ILE A 249 3.88 -9.65 14.75
N GLY A 250 2.82 -10.44 14.95
CA GLY A 250 1.97 -10.38 16.12
C GLY A 250 2.68 -10.70 17.45
N GLY A 251 3.84 -11.32 17.38
CA GLY A 251 4.73 -11.61 18.52
C GLY A 251 6.05 -10.84 18.49
N LEU A 252 6.19 -9.81 17.63
CA LEU A 252 7.51 -9.30 17.20
C LEU A 252 8.48 -9.01 18.36
N SER A 253 9.68 -9.54 18.14
CA SER A 253 10.85 -9.63 19.02
C SER A 253 11.84 -8.47 18.91
N LEU A 254 11.71 -7.61 17.89
CA LEU A 254 12.62 -6.48 17.66
C LEU A 254 12.08 -5.21 18.30
N GLN A 255 12.78 -4.75 19.33
CA GLN A 255 12.57 -3.41 19.87
C GLN A 255 13.20 -2.39 18.93
N LEU A 256 12.45 -1.37 18.56
CA LEU A 256 12.92 -0.27 17.72
C LEU A 256 13.10 0.97 18.60
N LYS A 257 14.23 1.65 18.43
CA LYS A 257 14.48 2.96 19.03
C LYS A 257 14.54 3.99 17.94
N GLU A 258 13.84 5.09 18.13
CA GLU A 258 13.93 6.23 17.22
C GLU A 258 15.36 6.79 17.22
N LEU A 259 15.93 6.91 16.02
CA LEU A 259 17.20 7.57 15.80
C LEU A 259 16.99 9.04 15.46
N ARG A 260 16.03 9.31 14.57
CA ARG A 260 15.72 10.64 14.06
C ARG A 260 14.26 10.70 13.63
N SER A 261 13.58 11.78 14.00
CA SER A 261 12.33 12.22 13.39
C SER A 261 12.53 13.60 12.77
N ASN A 262 11.98 13.80 11.60
CA ASN A 262 11.85 15.12 10.99
C ASN A 262 10.40 15.31 10.56
N VAL A 263 9.83 16.44 10.95
CA VAL A 263 8.58 16.93 10.36
C VAL A 263 8.97 17.80 9.18
N VAL A 264 8.64 17.35 7.97
CA VAL A 264 8.78 18.15 6.76
C VAL A 264 7.50 18.98 6.65
N GLY A 265 7.61 20.28 6.96
CA GLY A 265 6.46 21.18 6.90
C GLY A 265 5.93 21.30 5.48
N ALA A 266 4.62 21.07 5.31
CA ALA A 266 3.92 21.23 4.03
C ALA A 266 4.06 22.64 3.44
N GLN A 267 4.38 23.67 4.24
CA GLN A 267 4.58 25.04 3.76
C GLN A 267 5.68 25.16 2.70
N LEU A 268 6.79 24.44 2.84
CA LEU A 268 7.84 24.41 1.82
C LEU A 268 7.38 23.69 0.55
N GLY A 269 6.57 22.64 0.69
CA GLY A 269 6.00 21.86 -0.41
C GLY A 269 4.92 22.62 -1.19
N VAL A 270 3.96 23.25 -0.52
CA VAL A 270 2.86 24.02 -1.17
C VAL A 270 3.39 25.21 -1.95
N GLU A 271 4.35 25.95 -1.38
CA GLU A 271 4.99 27.08 -2.06
C GLU A 271 5.86 26.59 -3.23
N ALA A 272 6.56 25.47 -3.07
CA ALA A 272 7.30 24.82 -4.15
C ALA A 272 6.38 24.31 -5.26
N ILE A 273 5.22 23.72 -4.95
CA ILE A 273 4.24 23.25 -5.93
C ILE A 273 3.71 24.43 -6.74
N HIS A 274 3.26 25.49 -6.07
CA HIS A 274 2.70 26.65 -6.77
C HIS A 274 3.76 27.32 -7.67
N SER A 275 4.98 27.54 -7.16
CA SER A 275 6.06 28.12 -7.95
C SER A 275 6.50 27.21 -9.10
N SER A 276 6.57 25.89 -8.89
CA SER A 276 6.93 24.92 -9.93
C SER A 276 5.85 24.80 -10.99
N LEU A 277 4.57 24.87 -10.62
CA LEU A 277 3.45 24.84 -11.55
C LEU A 277 3.42 26.09 -12.42
N ILE A 278 3.66 27.28 -11.84
CA ILE A 278 3.80 28.52 -12.61
C ILE A 278 5.00 28.42 -13.55
N ALA A 279 6.16 27.96 -13.07
CA ALA A 279 7.36 27.82 -13.90
C ALA A 279 7.12 26.84 -15.06
N ALA A 280 6.44 25.71 -14.80
CA ALA A 280 6.06 24.73 -15.82
C ALA A 280 5.09 25.32 -16.85
N LEU A 281 4.09 26.09 -16.42
CA LEU A 281 3.12 26.73 -17.32
C LEU A 281 3.79 27.78 -18.20
N VAL A 282 4.65 28.62 -17.63
CA VAL A 282 5.41 29.63 -18.37
C VAL A 282 6.39 28.96 -19.35
N GLY A 283 7.08 27.91 -18.93
CA GLY A 283 7.96 27.10 -19.79
C GLY A 283 7.20 26.47 -20.95
N PHE A 284 6.05 25.86 -20.67
CA PHE A 284 5.17 25.27 -21.67
C PHE A 284 4.69 26.32 -22.69
N ALA A 285 4.24 27.49 -22.22
CA ALA A 285 3.81 28.57 -23.10
C ALA A 285 4.94 29.09 -24.00
N MET A 286 6.17 29.20 -23.48
CA MET A 286 7.34 29.58 -24.28
C MET A 286 7.67 28.55 -25.35
N VAL A 287 7.58 27.25 -25.03
CA VAL A 287 7.79 26.16 -25.99
C VAL A 287 6.75 26.20 -27.11
N VAL A 288 5.47 26.33 -26.76
CA VAL A 288 4.37 26.45 -27.74
C VAL A 288 4.58 27.66 -28.64
N LEU A 289 4.92 28.82 -28.05
CA LEU A 289 5.17 30.03 -28.82
C LEU A 289 6.36 29.85 -29.78
N PHE A 290 7.44 29.23 -29.33
CA PHE A 290 8.61 28.94 -30.16
C PHE A 290 8.26 28.03 -31.34
N MET A 291 7.51 26.95 -31.09
CA MET A 291 7.08 26.01 -32.14
C MET A 291 6.20 26.69 -33.19
N LEU A 292 5.26 27.55 -32.76
CA LEU A 292 4.41 28.32 -33.66
C LEU A 292 5.19 29.32 -34.53
N LEU A 293 6.17 30.01 -33.95
CA LEU A 293 6.94 31.04 -34.68
C LEU A 293 7.91 30.42 -35.70
N VAL A 294 8.63 29.36 -35.31
CA VAL A 294 9.67 28.75 -36.17
C VAL A 294 9.05 27.79 -37.18
N TYR A 295 8.11 26.93 -36.76
CA TYR A 295 7.58 25.83 -37.57
C TYR A 295 6.15 26.06 -38.08
N ARG A 296 5.49 27.17 -37.71
CA ARG A 296 4.15 27.58 -38.20
C ARG A 296 3.11 26.44 -38.07
N ILE A 297 2.60 25.94 -39.19
CA ILE A 297 1.56 24.91 -39.24
C ILE A 297 2.08 23.57 -38.71
N LEU A 298 3.34 23.23 -38.97
CA LEU A 298 3.96 22.02 -38.42
C LEU A 298 4.15 22.15 -36.91
N GLY A 299 4.50 23.36 -36.43
CA GLY A 299 4.56 23.69 -35.01
C GLY A 299 3.23 23.46 -34.30
N LEU A 300 2.12 23.96 -34.86
CA LEU A 300 0.79 23.74 -34.30
C LEU A 300 0.43 22.25 -34.16
N ALA A 301 0.84 21.41 -35.13
CA ALA A 301 0.62 19.97 -35.05
C ALA A 301 1.43 19.32 -33.90
N ALA A 302 2.67 19.77 -33.68
CA ALA A 302 3.49 19.33 -32.55
C ALA A 302 2.91 19.78 -31.21
N ASP A 303 2.36 21.00 -31.11
CA ASP A 303 1.75 21.50 -29.87
C ASP A 303 0.49 20.70 -29.50
N ILE A 304 -0.32 20.32 -30.49
CA ILE A 304 -1.47 19.43 -30.29
C ILE A 304 -0.99 18.05 -29.80
N ALA A 305 0.06 17.48 -30.39
CA ALA A 305 0.63 16.21 -29.96
C ALA A 305 1.21 16.29 -28.54
N LEU A 306 1.86 17.41 -28.20
CA LEU A 306 2.38 17.67 -26.87
C LEU A 306 1.26 17.80 -25.83
N ALA A 307 0.18 18.49 -26.16
CA ALA A 307 -0.99 18.59 -25.27
C ALA A 307 -1.61 17.21 -25.00
N PHE A 308 -1.70 16.35 -26.02
CA PHE A 308 -2.11 14.95 -25.84
C PHE A 308 -1.17 14.20 -24.90
N TYR A 309 0.14 14.32 -25.12
CA TYR A 309 1.16 13.70 -24.27
C TYR A 309 1.01 14.13 -22.81
N CYS A 310 0.88 15.42 -22.53
CA CYS A 310 0.69 15.94 -21.17
C CYS A 310 -0.59 15.42 -20.51
N CYS A 311 -1.72 15.41 -21.23
CA CYS A 311 -2.99 14.88 -20.70
C CYS A 311 -2.88 13.38 -20.38
N LEU A 312 -2.24 12.60 -21.26
CA LEU A 312 -2.03 11.17 -21.05
C LEU A 312 -1.12 10.90 -19.86
N VAL A 313 -0.05 11.68 -19.67
CA VAL A 313 0.82 11.55 -18.50
C VAL A 313 0.02 11.76 -17.20
N VAL A 314 -0.79 12.82 -17.11
CA VAL A 314 -1.64 13.08 -15.93
C VAL A 314 -2.59 11.92 -15.67
N ILE A 315 -3.30 11.46 -16.70
CA ILE A 315 -4.27 10.36 -16.56
C ILE A 315 -3.57 9.06 -16.17
N LEU A 316 -2.37 8.78 -16.69
CA LEU A 316 -1.61 7.59 -16.34
C LEU A 316 -1.02 7.66 -14.93
N LEU A 317 -0.57 8.83 -14.48
CA LEU A 317 -0.07 9.01 -13.11
C LEU A 317 -1.17 8.68 -12.09
N ASP A 318 -2.37 9.19 -12.32
CA ASP A 318 -3.53 8.88 -11.48
C ASP A 318 -4.00 7.43 -11.63
N GLY A 319 -4.21 6.97 -12.87
CA GLY A 319 -4.74 5.63 -13.14
C GLY A 319 -3.82 4.47 -12.77
N LEU A 320 -2.51 4.73 -12.61
CA LEU A 320 -1.53 3.75 -12.11
C LEU A 320 -1.17 3.99 -10.64
N GLU A 321 -1.84 4.93 -9.96
CA GLU A 321 -1.59 5.30 -8.56
C GLU A 321 -0.12 5.68 -8.29
N ILE A 322 0.54 6.32 -9.25
CA ILE A 322 1.96 6.69 -9.14
C ILE A 322 2.10 7.93 -8.25
N THR A 323 2.86 7.79 -7.16
CA THR A 323 3.21 8.90 -6.27
C THR A 323 4.15 9.90 -6.97
N LEU A 324 3.72 11.15 -7.09
CA LEU A 324 4.49 12.25 -7.64
C LEU A 324 5.42 12.85 -6.59
N THR A 325 6.71 12.95 -6.91
CA THR A 325 7.75 13.57 -6.09
C THR A 325 8.40 14.73 -6.84
N LEU A 326 9.21 15.56 -6.18
CA LEU A 326 9.94 16.67 -6.79
C LEU A 326 10.90 16.19 -7.90
N PRO A 327 11.69 15.10 -7.74
CA PRO A 327 12.40 14.48 -8.86
C PRO A 327 11.47 13.98 -9.97
N GLY A 328 10.29 13.46 -9.62
CA GLY A 328 9.27 13.04 -10.59
C GLY A 328 8.80 14.20 -11.47
N ILE A 329 8.51 15.37 -10.89
CA ILE A 329 8.17 16.59 -11.63
C ILE A 329 9.31 16.99 -12.58
N ALA A 330 10.56 16.95 -12.10
CA ALA A 330 11.71 17.26 -12.95
C ALA A 330 11.84 16.28 -14.14
N GLY A 331 11.57 14.99 -13.91
CA GLY A 331 11.54 13.97 -14.96
C GLY A 331 10.46 14.22 -16.02
N ILE A 332 9.26 14.66 -15.61
CA ILE A 332 8.17 15.05 -16.51
C ILE A 332 8.56 16.29 -17.34
N ILE A 333 9.17 17.30 -16.72
CA ILE A 333 9.64 18.48 -17.43
C ILE A 333 10.70 18.10 -18.48
N LEU A 334 11.64 17.23 -18.12
CA LEU A 334 12.66 16.72 -19.04
C LEU A 334 12.03 15.93 -20.20
N SER A 335 11.03 15.09 -19.92
CA SER A 335 10.36 14.30 -20.94
C SER A 335 9.56 15.15 -21.93
N ILE A 336 8.92 16.23 -21.46
CA ILE A 336 8.27 17.24 -22.31
C ILE A 336 9.29 17.90 -23.25
N GLY A 337 10.46 18.28 -22.73
CA GLY A 337 11.54 18.84 -23.55
C GLY A 337 12.03 17.89 -24.65
N MET A 338 12.24 16.62 -24.30
CA MET A 338 12.65 15.59 -25.28
C MET A 338 11.55 15.31 -26.32
N ALA A 339 10.28 15.33 -25.92
CA ALA A 339 9.16 15.12 -26.85
C ALA A 339 9.10 16.22 -27.92
N VAL A 340 9.41 17.47 -27.55
CA VAL A 340 9.46 18.60 -28.47
C VAL A 340 10.68 18.50 -29.39
N ASP A 341 11.85 18.13 -28.84
CA ASP A 341 13.08 17.94 -29.63
C ASP A 341 12.91 16.88 -30.72
N ALA A 342 12.25 15.76 -30.40
CA ALA A 342 11.93 14.73 -31.38
C ALA A 342 11.08 15.28 -32.55
N ASN A 343 10.10 16.14 -32.28
CA ASN A 343 9.29 16.78 -33.32
C ASN A 343 10.13 17.76 -34.16
N VAL A 344 11.02 18.52 -33.52
CA VAL A 344 11.96 19.43 -34.21
C VAL A 344 12.88 18.66 -35.16
N LEU A 345 13.45 17.54 -34.74
CA LEU A 345 14.30 16.68 -35.58
C LEU A 345 13.55 16.15 -36.81
N VAL A 346 12.28 15.75 -36.63
CA VAL A 346 11.42 15.31 -37.74
C VAL A 346 11.17 16.47 -38.70
N PHE A 347 10.83 17.66 -38.19
CA PHE A 347 10.54 18.82 -39.04
C PHE A 347 11.75 19.37 -39.76
N ALA A 348 12.95 19.29 -39.16
CA ALA A 348 14.19 19.69 -39.82
C ALA A 348 14.57 18.77 -40.99
N ARG A 349 13.99 17.57 -41.05
CA ARG A 349 14.26 16.56 -42.06
C ARG A 349 13.23 16.53 -43.20
N ILE A 350 12.03 17.08 -42.99
CA ILE A 350 10.95 17.20 -43.98
C ILE A 350 11.17 18.44 -44.84
#